data_AF-A0A6W0MYG5-F1
#
_entry.id   AF-A0A6W0MYG5-F1
#
_cell.length_a   1.000
_cell.length_b   1.000
_cell.length_c   1.000
_cell.angle_alpha   90.00
_cell.angle_beta   90.00
_cell.angle_gamma   90.00
#
_symmetry.space_group_name_H-M   'P 1'
#
loop_
_entity.id
_entity.type
_entity.pdbx_description
1 polymer ?
#
loop_
_entity_poly.entity_id
_entity_poly.type
_entity_poly.pdbx_seq_one_letter_code
_entity_poly.pdbx_strand_id
1 'polypeptide(L)'
;LFEFRLPSSMTTKLATYGGNGMSGHFWQGAFATLLATPCSAPFLGTAVAVALTASLPTLWGLFLALGLGMSAPWLLVAIRPGLALRLPRPGRWMNVLRRILGLMMLGSAIWLATLLLPHFGFTASKSAQDTVQWQPLSEQAIQSALAQHKRVFVDVTADWCITCKVNKYNVLQKEDVQAALQQPDVVALRGDWTLPSDAITDFLKTRGQVAVPFNQVYGPGLPEGEALPTLLTRDAVLQTLKKAKGITQ
;
A
#
# COMPACT_ATOMS: atom_id res chain seq x y z
N LEU A 1 -16.97 30.20 4.28
CA LEU A 1 -16.23 30.84 3.17
C LEU A 1 -16.30 29.89 1.98
N PHE A 2 -16.71 30.43 0.82
CA PHE A 2 -17.17 29.76 -0.41
C PHE A 2 -18.57 29.12 -0.34
N GLU A 3 -19.62 29.95 -0.24
CA GLU A 3 -20.87 29.61 -0.94
C GLU A 3 -20.61 29.85 -2.43
N PHE A 4 -20.13 28.82 -3.14
CA PHE A 4 -20.32 28.77 -4.59
C PHE A 4 -21.83 28.60 -4.79
N ARG A 5 -22.56 29.72 -4.81
CA ARG A 5 -23.95 29.75 -5.29
C ARG A 5 -23.91 29.43 -6.77
N LEU A 6 -23.95 28.14 -7.11
CA LEU A 6 -24.44 27.76 -8.42
C LEU A 6 -25.84 28.40 -8.56
N PRO A 7 -26.11 29.11 -9.65
CA PRO A 7 -27.40 29.74 -9.86
C PRO A 7 -28.48 28.68 -9.71
N SER A 8 -29.55 29.02 -9.01
CA SER A 8 -30.67 28.11 -8.73
C SER A 8 -31.21 27.46 -10.01
N SER A 9 -31.08 28.12 -11.16
CA SER A 9 -31.44 27.57 -12.46
C SER A 9 -30.56 26.39 -12.92
N MET A 10 -29.28 26.33 -12.58
CA MET A 10 -28.36 25.23 -12.95
C MET A 10 -28.48 24.05 -12.00
N THR A 11 -28.66 24.30 -10.70
CA THR A 11 -28.90 23.23 -9.72
C THR A 11 -30.29 22.64 -9.87
N THR A 12 -31.32 23.45 -10.14
CA THR A 12 -32.64 22.93 -10.49
C THR A 12 -32.59 22.19 -11.83
N LYS A 13 -31.90 22.68 -12.87
CA LYS A 13 -31.79 21.94 -14.15
C LYS A 13 -31.01 20.64 -14.05
N LEU A 14 -29.95 20.55 -13.25
CA LEU A 14 -29.25 19.27 -13.04
C LEU A 14 -30.04 18.31 -12.14
N ALA A 15 -30.82 18.83 -11.19
CA ALA A 15 -31.70 18.01 -10.35
C ALA A 15 -33.00 17.58 -11.07
N THR A 16 -33.46 18.33 -12.08
CA THR A 16 -34.67 18.00 -12.86
C THR A 16 -34.39 17.41 -14.25
N TYR A 17 -33.11 17.30 -14.68
CA TYR A 17 -32.77 16.56 -15.91
C TYR A 17 -33.01 15.04 -15.78
N GLY A 18 -33.23 14.54 -14.56
CA GLY A 18 -33.95 13.29 -14.30
C GLY A 18 -35.34 13.64 -13.81
N GLY A 19 -36.34 13.65 -14.71
CA GLY A 19 -37.73 13.96 -14.36
C GLY A 19 -38.33 13.03 -13.29
N ASN A 20 -39.62 13.20 -12.99
CA ASN A 20 -40.46 12.45 -12.03
C ASN A 20 -40.56 10.91 -12.28
N GLY A 21 -39.56 10.28 -12.92
CA GLY A 21 -39.46 8.84 -13.12
C GLY A 21 -38.42 8.20 -12.20
N MET A 22 -38.53 6.88 -12.02
CA MET A 22 -37.61 6.06 -11.19
C MET A 22 -36.12 6.23 -11.53
N SER A 23 -35.80 6.65 -12.76
CA SER A 23 -34.43 6.96 -13.18
C SER A 23 -33.84 8.19 -12.49
N GLY A 24 -34.64 9.20 -12.15
CA GLY A 24 -34.20 10.39 -11.42
C GLY A 24 -33.77 10.07 -9.99
N HIS A 25 -34.57 9.25 -9.28
CA HIS A 25 -34.23 8.78 -7.93
C HIS A 25 -32.98 7.89 -7.90
N PHE A 26 -32.80 7.05 -8.94
CA PHE A 26 -31.60 6.21 -9.08
C PHE A 26 -30.33 7.06 -9.23
N TRP A 27 -30.33 8.04 -10.14
CA TRP A 27 -29.17 8.91 -10.36
C TRP A 27 -28.86 9.79 -9.15
N GLN A 28 -29.89 10.31 -8.48
CA GLN A 28 -29.70 11.08 -7.25
C GLN A 28 -29.08 10.22 -6.13
N GLY A 29 -29.49 8.96 -6.00
CA GLY A 29 -28.89 8.00 -5.07
C GLY A 29 -27.43 7.68 -5.43
N ALA A 30 -27.13 7.43 -6.71
CA ALA A 30 -25.78 7.13 -7.17
C ALA A 30 -24.80 8.29 -6.90
N PHE A 31 -25.19 9.53 -7.18
CA PHE A 31 -24.37 10.71 -6.88
C PHE A 31 -24.23 10.96 -5.38
N ALA A 32 -25.28 10.75 -4.59
CA ALA A 32 -25.20 10.87 -3.13
C ALA A 32 -24.21 9.87 -2.53
N THR A 33 -24.21 8.62 -3.02
CA THR A 33 -23.24 7.60 -2.61
C THR A 33 -21.83 7.99 -3.04
N LEU A 34 -21.64 8.40 -4.30
CA LEU A 34 -20.33 8.80 -4.82
C LEU A 34 -19.70 9.95 -4.00
N LEU A 35 -20.50 10.93 -3.60
CA LEU A 35 -20.07 12.05 -2.77
C LEU A 35 -19.87 11.67 -1.28
N ALA A 36 -20.54 10.62 -0.80
CA ALA A 36 -20.37 10.09 0.55
C ALA A 36 -19.19 9.11 0.69
N THR A 37 -18.81 8.41 -0.38
CA THR A 37 -17.64 7.50 -0.37
C THR A 37 -16.35 8.16 0.14
N PRO A 38 -15.96 9.38 -0.30
CA PRO A 38 -14.70 9.98 0.16
C PRO A 38 -14.68 10.34 1.65
N CYS A 39 -15.83 10.51 2.33
CA CYS A 39 -15.84 10.76 3.78
C CYS A 39 -15.72 9.47 4.61
N SER A 40 -16.06 8.32 4.03
CA SER A 40 -16.01 7.02 4.71
C SER A 40 -14.74 6.23 4.37
N ALA A 41 -14.11 6.55 3.24
CA ALA A 41 -12.89 5.89 2.74
C ALA A 41 -11.71 5.82 3.73
N PRO A 42 -11.35 6.86 4.52
CA PRO A 42 -10.23 6.75 5.46
C PRO A 42 -10.52 5.79 6.63
N PHE A 43 -11.76 5.76 7.12
CA PHE A 43 -12.16 4.87 8.21
C PHE A 43 -12.36 3.43 7.74
N LEU A 44 -12.99 3.24 6.57
CA LEU A 44 -13.16 1.92 5.97
C LEU A 44 -11.82 1.36 5.47
N GLY A 45 -10.95 2.20 4.91
CA GLY A 45 -9.65 1.79 4.38
C GLY A 45 -8.71 1.25 5.46
N THR A 46 -8.65 1.91 6.63
CA THR A 46 -7.85 1.41 7.77
C THR A 46 -8.42 0.11 8.34
N ALA A 47 -9.74 0.00 8.46
CA ALA A 47 -10.41 -1.22 8.90
C ALA A 47 -10.15 -2.41 7.95
N VAL A 48 -10.21 -2.18 6.63
CA VAL A 48 -9.94 -3.19 5.60
C VAL A 48 -8.46 -3.57 5.58
N ALA A 49 -7.54 -2.61 5.71
CA ALA A 49 -6.10 -2.88 5.77
C ALA A 49 -5.73 -3.77 6.98
N VAL A 50 -6.36 -3.53 8.14
CA VAL A 50 -6.18 -4.38 9.33
C VAL A 50 -6.87 -5.75 9.15
N ALA A 51 -8.02 -5.80 8.47
CA ALA A 51 -8.69 -7.07 8.19
C ALA A 51 -7.86 -8.00 7.29
N LEU A 52 -7.07 -7.43 6.36
CA LEU A 52 -6.19 -8.18 5.45
C LEU A 52 -4.96 -8.77 6.16
N THR A 53 -4.58 -8.23 7.31
CA THR A 53 -3.45 -8.73 8.12
C THR A 53 -3.87 -9.58 9.31
N ALA A 54 -5.17 -9.62 9.63
CA ALA A 54 -5.75 -10.36 10.76
C ALA A 54 -6.34 -11.73 10.35
N SER A 55 -6.47 -12.62 11.33
CA SER A 55 -6.99 -13.99 11.16
C SER A 55 -8.44 -14.05 10.63
N LEU A 56 -8.79 -15.12 9.89
CA LEU A 56 -10.13 -15.39 9.33
C LEU A 56 -11.32 -15.05 10.25
N PRO A 57 -11.35 -15.42 11.56
CA PRO A 57 -12.49 -15.10 12.43
C PRO A 57 -12.68 -13.59 12.67
N THR A 58 -11.60 -12.80 12.69
CA THR A 58 -11.66 -11.35 12.90
C THR A 58 -12.24 -10.64 11.69
N LEU A 59 -11.95 -11.15 10.49
CA LEU A 59 -12.52 -10.65 9.23
C LEU A 59 -14.04 -10.82 9.21
N TRP A 60 -14.54 -12.02 9.55
CA TRP A 60 -15.98 -12.28 9.63
C TRP A 60 -16.68 -11.38 10.68
N GLY A 61 -16.05 -11.18 11.84
CA GLY A 61 -16.56 -10.30 12.89
C GLY A 61 -16.67 -8.83 12.45
N LEU A 62 -15.63 -8.30 11.79
CA LEU A 62 -15.62 -6.90 11.33
C LEU A 62 -16.71 -6.65 10.27
N PHE A 63 -16.84 -7.54 9.30
CA PHE A 63 -17.83 -7.42 8.24
C PHE A 63 -19.27 -7.52 8.77
N LEU A 64 -19.53 -8.45 9.70
CA LEU A 64 -20.85 -8.55 10.35
C LEU A 64 -21.18 -7.33 11.20
N ALA A 65 -20.22 -6.82 11.96
CA ALA A 65 -20.41 -5.63 12.80
C ALA A 65 -20.67 -4.37 11.96
N LEU A 66 -19.95 -4.19 10.84
CA LEU A 66 -20.17 -3.09 9.90
C LEU A 66 -21.55 -3.18 9.23
N GLY A 67 -21.94 -4.37 8.78
CA GLY A 67 -23.25 -4.60 8.17
C GLY A 67 -24.41 -4.34 9.15
N LEU A 68 -24.30 -4.85 10.39
CA LEU A 68 -25.27 -4.58 11.45
C LEU A 68 -25.30 -3.10 11.84
N GLY A 69 -24.15 -2.44 11.91
CA GLY A 69 -24.04 -1.02 12.25
C GLY A 69 -24.70 -0.09 11.23
N MET A 70 -24.57 -0.37 9.92
CA MET A 70 -25.25 0.42 8.88
C MET A 70 -26.73 0.06 8.71
N SER A 71 -27.14 -1.17 9.02
CA SER A 71 -28.54 -1.62 8.96
C SER A 71 -29.37 -1.14 10.15
N ALA A 72 -28.78 -1.10 11.34
CA ALA A 72 -29.47 -0.77 12.59
C ALA A 72 -30.25 0.56 12.55
N PRO A 73 -29.75 1.67 11.99
CA PRO A 73 -30.49 2.93 11.93
C PRO A 73 -31.77 2.82 11.08
N TRP A 74 -31.70 2.14 9.94
CA TRP A 74 -32.85 1.93 9.07
C TRP A 74 -33.87 0.96 9.67
N LEU A 75 -33.39 -0.11 10.33
CA LEU A 75 -34.24 -1.04 11.06
C LEU A 75 -34.99 -0.35 12.23
N LEU A 76 -34.28 0.53 12.95
CA LEU A 76 -34.84 1.31 14.07
C LEU A 76 -35.92 2.29 13.60
N VAL A 77 -35.71 2.91 12.43
CA VAL A 77 -36.69 3.83 11.81
C VAL A 77 -37.92 3.07 11.29
N ALA A 78 -37.75 1.87 10.72
CA ALA A 78 -38.86 1.04 10.26
C ALA A 78 -39.77 0.55 11.40
N ILE A 79 -39.21 0.27 12.59
CA ILE A 79 -39.96 -0.21 13.77
C ILE A 79 -40.75 0.92 14.47
N ARG A 80 -40.36 2.19 14.29
CA ARG A 80 -41.02 3.36 14.92
C ARG A 80 -41.26 4.47 13.87
N PRO A 81 -42.31 4.39 13.04
CA PRO A 81 -42.65 5.46 12.07
C PRO A 81 -42.94 6.81 12.74
N GLY A 82 -43.24 6.82 14.05
CA GLY A 82 -43.38 8.05 14.86
C GLY A 82 -42.06 8.81 15.10
N LEU A 83 -40.89 8.19 14.94
CA LEU A 83 -39.60 8.89 15.03
C LEU A 83 -39.34 9.76 13.79
N ALA A 84 -39.82 9.36 12.61
CA ALA A 84 -39.70 10.14 11.38
C ALA A 84 -40.44 11.48 11.47
N LEU A 85 -41.53 11.55 12.25
CA LEU A 85 -42.29 12.77 12.54
C LEU A 85 -41.62 13.69 13.57
N ARG A 86 -40.63 13.20 14.32
CA ARG A 86 -39.88 13.98 15.33
C ARG A 86 -38.59 14.57 14.77
N LEU A 87 -38.28 14.33 13.49
CA LEU A 87 -37.19 15.03 12.83
C LEU A 87 -37.51 16.53 12.81
N PRO A 88 -36.61 17.38 13.35
CA PRO A 88 -36.83 18.81 13.37
C PRO A 88 -36.99 19.32 11.93
N ARG A 89 -38.00 20.16 11.70
CA ARG A 89 -38.25 20.76 10.38
C ARG A 89 -36.95 21.36 9.83
N PRO A 90 -36.62 21.15 8.54
CA PRO A 90 -35.39 21.65 7.95
C PRO A 90 -35.36 23.17 8.03
N GLY A 91 -34.62 23.68 9.01
CA GLY A 91 -34.47 25.11 9.31
C GLY A 91 -33.01 25.49 9.48
N ARG A 92 -32.74 26.53 10.26
CA ARG A 92 -31.39 27.09 10.51
C ARG A 92 -30.37 26.05 11.01
N TRP A 93 -30.82 25.04 11.75
CA TRP A 93 -29.98 23.96 12.27
C TRP A 93 -29.35 23.09 11.16
N MET A 94 -30.06 22.87 10.04
CA MET A 94 -29.55 22.12 8.88
C MET A 94 -28.33 22.82 8.26
N ASN A 95 -28.30 24.15 8.30
CA ASN A 95 -27.19 24.93 7.74
C ASN A 95 -25.94 24.88 8.64
N VAL A 96 -26.13 24.80 9.97
CA VAL A 96 -25.04 24.57 10.93
C VAL A 96 -24.49 23.16 10.76
N LEU A 97 -25.36 22.15 10.67
CA LEU A 97 -24.97 20.75 10.45
C LEU A 97 -24.16 20.60 9.16
N ARG A 98 -24.60 21.23 8.06
CA ARG A 98 -23.87 21.24 6.78
C ARG A 98 -22.48 21.86 6.91
N ARG A 99 -22.34 22.95 7.67
CA ARG A 99 -21.01 23.56 7.92
C ARG A 99 -20.10 22.65 8.74
N ILE A 100 -20.64 21.97 9.75
CA ILE A 100 -19.88 21.02 10.57
C ILE A 100 -19.39 19.85 9.72
N LEU A 101 -20.27 19.24 8.91
CA LEU A 101 -19.87 18.16 7.99
C LEU A 101 -18.83 18.63 6.96
N GLY A 102 -19.00 19.83 6.40
CA GLY A 102 -18.03 20.41 5.47
C GLY A 102 -16.66 20.65 6.10
N LEU A 103 -16.62 21.11 7.36
CA LEU A 103 -15.39 21.30 8.11
C LEU A 103 -14.68 19.96 8.40
N MET A 104 -15.44 18.92 8.77
CA MET A 104 -14.88 17.57 8.96
C MET A 104 -14.30 16.99 7.66
N MET A 105 -14.97 17.22 6.51
CA MET A 105 -14.44 16.81 5.20
C MET A 105 -13.14 17.52 4.86
N LEU A 106 -13.05 18.83 5.11
CA LEU A 106 -11.79 19.58 4.91
C LEU A 106 -10.68 19.07 5.83
N GLY A 107 -10.98 18.79 7.10
CA GLY A 107 -10.01 18.20 8.03
C GLY A 107 -9.49 16.85 7.54
N SER A 108 -10.37 15.98 7.04
CA SER A 108 -10.00 14.67 6.48
C SER A 108 -9.16 14.81 5.21
N ALA A 109 -9.50 15.76 4.33
CA ALA A 109 -8.74 16.04 3.11
C ALA A 109 -7.34 16.56 3.42
N ILE A 110 -7.21 17.45 4.41
CA ILE A 110 -5.91 17.96 4.87
C ILE A 110 -5.08 16.83 5.47
N TRP A 111 -5.68 15.98 6.31
CA TRP A 111 -5.00 14.83 6.90
C TRP A 111 -4.52 13.82 5.85
N LEU A 112 -5.36 13.49 4.87
CA LEU A 112 -4.99 12.65 3.73
C LEU A 112 -3.87 13.28 2.89
N ALA A 113 -3.91 14.59 2.65
CA ALA A 113 -2.83 15.29 1.98
C ALA A 113 -1.52 15.15 2.75
N THR A 114 -1.53 15.33 4.08
CA THR A 114 -0.34 15.12 4.94
C THR A 114 0.23 13.70 4.83
N LEU A 115 -0.61 12.67 4.75
CA LEU A 115 -0.15 11.29 4.52
C LEU A 115 0.42 11.04 3.12
N LEU A 116 -0.01 11.82 2.13
CA LEU A 116 0.41 11.69 0.74
C LEU A 116 1.75 12.41 0.46
N LEU A 117 2.08 13.46 1.22
CA LEU A 117 3.33 14.22 1.10
C LEU A 117 4.62 13.36 1.14
N PRO A 118 4.77 12.38 2.05
CA PRO A 118 5.92 11.48 2.08
C PRO A 118 6.10 10.65 0.81
N HIS A 119 5.00 10.27 0.15
CA HIS A 119 5.03 9.48 -1.09
C HIS A 119 5.42 10.32 -2.31
N PHE A 120 5.09 11.61 -2.32
CA PHE A 120 5.50 12.54 -3.38
C PHE A 120 6.93 13.09 -3.22
N GLY A 121 7.70 12.59 -2.25
CA GLY A 121 9.10 12.99 -2.06
C GLY A 121 9.30 14.44 -1.59
N PHE A 122 8.25 15.14 -1.17
CA PHE A 122 8.33 16.52 -0.69
C PHE A 122 8.93 16.66 0.71
N THR A 123 9.14 15.54 1.42
CA THR A 123 9.95 15.52 2.63
C THR A 123 11.34 15.02 2.26
N ALA A 124 12.31 15.92 2.19
CA ALA A 124 13.72 15.55 2.16
C ALA A 124 14.12 14.95 3.53
N SER A 125 13.62 13.76 3.82
CA SER A 125 14.26 12.91 4.82
C SER A 125 15.58 12.49 4.22
N LYS A 126 16.69 12.81 4.88
CA LYS A 126 18.03 12.34 4.51
C LYS A 126 17.97 10.81 4.57
N SER A 127 17.62 10.17 3.45
CA SER A 127 17.66 8.72 3.31
C SER A 127 19.07 8.31 3.68
N ALA A 128 19.22 7.32 4.56
CA ALA A 128 20.42 6.50 4.57
C ALA A 128 20.66 6.11 3.10
N GLN A 129 21.74 6.64 2.52
CA GLN A 129 21.96 6.56 1.08
C GLN A 129 22.35 5.12 0.74
N ASP A 130 21.61 4.53 -0.21
CA ASP A 130 21.97 3.25 -0.80
C ASP A 130 23.27 3.48 -1.59
N THR A 131 24.40 3.11 -0.99
CA THR A 131 25.74 3.40 -1.52
C THR A 131 26.30 2.17 -2.25
N VAL A 132 25.58 1.05 -2.23
CA VAL A 132 25.94 -0.18 -2.94
C VAL A 132 25.84 0.03 -4.46
N GLN A 133 26.86 -0.43 -5.17
CA GLN A 133 26.92 -0.40 -6.63
C GLN A 133 26.12 -1.57 -7.21
N TRP A 134 24.81 -1.35 -7.36
CA TRP A 134 23.90 -2.36 -7.91
C TRP A 134 24.11 -2.53 -9.41
N GLN A 135 24.35 -3.77 -9.83
CA GLN A 135 24.42 -4.15 -11.24
C GLN A 135 23.10 -4.83 -11.65
N PRO A 136 22.72 -4.76 -12.93
CA PRO A 136 21.52 -5.43 -13.41
C PRO A 136 21.63 -6.95 -13.23
N LEU A 137 20.55 -7.55 -12.75
CA LEU A 137 20.47 -8.99 -12.59
C LEU A 137 20.55 -9.72 -13.94
N SER A 138 21.51 -10.64 -14.05
CA SER A 138 21.58 -11.60 -15.14
C SER A 138 22.25 -12.89 -14.64
N GLU A 139 21.85 -14.03 -15.20
CA GLU A 139 22.51 -15.31 -14.88
C GLU A 139 24.00 -15.29 -15.24
N GLN A 140 24.35 -14.60 -16.33
CA GLN A 140 25.73 -14.42 -16.76
C GLN A 140 26.57 -13.66 -15.72
N ALA A 141 26.00 -12.62 -15.09
CA ALA A 141 26.68 -11.88 -14.02
C ALA A 141 26.90 -12.75 -12.77
N ILE A 142 25.92 -13.60 -12.42
CA ILE A 142 26.06 -14.54 -11.30
C ILE A 142 27.22 -15.52 -11.58
N GLN A 143 27.19 -16.18 -12.74
CA GLN A 143 28.20 -17.18 -13.10
C GLN A 143 29.60 -16.59 -13.22
N SER A 144 29.73 -15.40 -13.83
CA SER A 144 31.03 -14.72 -13.95
C SER A 144 31.60 -14.27 -12.61
N ALA A 145 30.76 -13.82 -11.67
CA ALA A 145 31.20 -13.48 -10.32
C ALA A 145 31.61 -14.72 -9.52
N LEU A 146 30.88 -15.83 -9.65
CA LEU A 146 31.23 -17.10 -9.02
C LEU A 146 32.55 -17.67 -9.57
N ALA A 147 32.78 -17.56 -10.88
CA ALA A 147 34.05 -17.94 -11.51
C ALA A 147 35.25 -17.11 -11.02
N GLN A 148 35.01 -15.88 -10.56
CA GLN A 148 36.01 -15.01 -9.93
C GLN A 148 36.15 -15.23 -8.41
N HIS A 149 35.54 -16.30 -7.86
CA HIS A 149 35.48 -16.58 -6.42
C HIS A 149 34.86 -15.45 -5.59
N LYS A 150 33.98 -14.64 -6.19
CA LYS A 150 33.24 -13.59 -5.49
C LYS A 150 31.91 -14.13 -4.96
N ARG A 151 31.44 -13.49 -3.89
CA ARG A 151 30.09 -13.67 -3.35
C ARG A 151 29.12 -12.82 -4.17
N VAL A 152 27.91 -13.30 -4.37
CA VAL A 152 26.87 -12.57 -5.11
C VAL A 152 25.65 -12.41 -4.24
N PHE A 153 25.17 -11.18 -4.10
CA PHE A 153 23.89 -10.89 -3.47
C PHE A 153 22.87 -10.54 -4.54
N VAL A 154 21.81 -11.32 -4.67
CA VAL A 154 20.70 -11.09 -5.59
C VAL A 154 19.53 -10.52 -4.82
N ASP A 155 19.02 -9.36 -5.26
CA ASP A 155 17.82 -8.68 -4.75
C ASP A 155 16.84 -8.46 -5.90
N VAL A 156 15.74 -9.22 -5.92
CA VAL A 156 14.63 -9.01 -6.86
C VAL A 156 13.53 -8.26 -6.14
N THR A 157 13.23 -7.05 -6.59
CA THR A 157 12.36 -6.07 -5.94
C THR A 157 11.37 -5.47 -6.93
N ALA A 158 10.34 -4.78 -6.43
CA ALA A 158 9.46 -3.93 -7.22
C ALA A 158 8.96 -2.74 -6.40
N ASP A 159 8.56 -1.65 -7.07
CA ASP A 159 8.07 -0.45 -6.38
C ASP A 159 6.69 -0.62 -5.72
N TRP A 160 5.84 -1.48 -6.30
CA TRP A 160 4.52 -1.81 -5.77
C TRP A 160 4.57 -2.79 -4.57
N CYS A 161 5.74 -3.35 -4.28
CA CYS A 161 5.92 -4.38 -3.26
C CYS A 161 6.22 -3.76 -1.88
N ILE A 162 5.22 -3.76 -0.99
CA ILE A 162 5.33 -3.22 0.37
C ILE A 162 6.45 -3.91 1.17
N THR A 163 6.51 -5.25 1.14
CA THR A 163 7.54 -6.03 1.84
C THR A 163 8.94 -5.69 1.34
N CYS A 164 9.11 -5.40 0.05
CA CYS A 164 10.38 -4.99 -0.54
C CYS A 164 10.84 -3.64 0.03
N LYS A 165 9.93 -2.67 0.15
CA LYS A 165 10.24 -1.39 0.80
C LYS A 165 10.61 -1.58 2.26
N VAL A 166 9.86 -2.41 3.01
CA VAL A 166 10.17 -2.73 4.42
C VAL A 166 11.57 -3.35 4.56
N ASN A 167 11.90 -4.35 3.74
CA ASN A 167 13.22 -4.97 3.74
C ASN A 167 14.32 -3.96 3.39
N LYS A 168 14.08 -3.09 2.41
CA LYS A 168 15.03 -2.05 2.01
C LYS A 168 15.35 -1.10 3.17
N TYR A 169 14.33 -0.56 3.83
CA TYR A 169 14.52 0.41 4.92
C TYR A 169 15.02 -0.23 6.21
N ASN A 170 14.52 -1.42 6.57
CA ASN A 170 14.85 -2.05 7.86
C ASN A 170 16.14 -2.87 7.83
N VAL A 171 16.57 -3.35 6.65
CA VAL A 171 17.73 -4.25 6.52
C VAL A 171 18.74 -3.73 5.52
N LEU A 172 18.38 -3.56 4.24
CA LEU A 172 19.38 -3.30 3.19
C LEU A 172 20.04 -1.93 3.29
N GLN A 173 19.36 -0.92 3.84
CA GLN A 173 19.90 0.43 4.06
C GLN A 173 20.64 0.59 5.41
N LYS A 174 20.75 -0.47 6.21
CA LYS A 174 21.56 -0.43 7.44
C LYS A 174 23.04 -0.37 7.10
N GLU A 175 23.79 0.42 7.86
CA GLU A 175 25.20 0.73 7.60
C GLU A 175 26.07 -0.52 7.53
N ASP A 176 25.84 -1.48 8.42
CA ASP A 176 26.48 -2.80 8.44
C ASP A 176 26.20 -3.66 7.20
N VAL A 177 24.95 -3.74 6.74
CA VAL A 177 24.59 -4.48 5.52
C VAL A 177 25.17 -3.78 4.30
N GLN A 178 25.09 -2.45 4.23
CA GLN A 178 25.72 -1.66 3.16
C GLN A 178 27.23 -1.91 3.11
N ALA A 179 27.92 -1.86 4.27
CA ALA A 179 29.34 -2.14 4.35
C ALA A 179 29.68 -3.58 3.94
N ALA A 180 28.83 -4.56 4.28
CA ALA A 180 29.03 -5.95 3.87
C ALA A 180 28.84 -6.15 2.35
N LEU A 181 27.84 -5.49 1.75
CA LEU A 181 27.57 -5.55 0.31
C LEU A 181 28.58 -4.78 -0.55
N GLN A 182 29.30 -3.82 0.05
CA GLN A 182 30.37 -3.07 -0.60
C GLN A 182 31.75 -3.72 -0.51
N GLN A 183 31.87 -4.88 0.14
CA GLN A 183 33.15 -5.59 0.22
C GLN A 183 33.64 -5.93 -1.20
N PRO A 184 34.96 -5.85 -1.47
CA PRO A 184 35.51 -6.02 -2.82
C PRO A 184 35.28 -7.42 -3.40
N ASP A 185 34.98 -8.40 -2.55
CA ASP A 185 34.64 -9.77 -2.91
C ASP A 185 33.12 -10.02 -2.96
N VAL A 186 32.29 -8.97 -2.96
CA VAL A 186 30.83 -9.06 -3.09
C VAL A 186 30.37 -8.31 -4.34
N VAL A 187 29.51 -8.97 -5.12
CA VAL A 187 28.82 -8.40 -6.28
C VAL A 187 27.34 -8.32 -5.96
N ALA A 188 26.79 -7.11 -5.92
CA ALA A 188 25.37 -6.87 -5.67
C ALA A 188 24.61 -6.75 -6.99
N LEU A 189 23.69 -7.68 -7.24
CA LEU A 189 22.84 -7.73 -8.42
C LEU A 189 21.39 -7.41 -8.03
N ARG A 190 20.75 -6.51 -8.78
CA ARG A 190 19.35 -6.13 -8.55
C ARG A 190 18.50 -6.38 -9.79
N GLY A 191 17.38 -7.08 -9.59
CA GLY A 191 16.31 -7.24 -10.59
C GLY A 191 15.12 -6.37 -10.20
N ASP A 192 14.74 -5.43 -11.07
CA ASP A 192 13.56 -4.60 -10.86
C ASP A 192 12.36 -5.15 -11.65
N TRP A 193 11.36 -5.63 -10.93
CA TRP A 193 10.11 -6.18 -11.46
C TRP A 193 8.92 -5.23 -11.27
N THR A 194 9.19 -3.92 -11.28
CA THR A 194 8.14 -2.89 -11.30
C THR A 194 7.34 -2.93 -12.60
N LEU A 195 8.01 -3.22 -13.73
CA LEU A 195 7.38 -3.46 -15.02
C LEU A 195 7.47 -4.95 -15.39
N PRO A 196 6.49 -5.50 -16.13
CA PRO A 196 6.53 -6.88 -16.60
C PRO A 196 7.82 -7.17 -17.38
N SER A 197 8.51 -8.25 -17.01
CA SER A 197 9.75 -8.71 -17.64
C SER A 197 9.79 -10.23 -17.66
N ASP A 198 9.86 -10.82 -18.85
CA ASP A 198 9.94 -12.27 -19.02
C ASP A 198 11.24 -12.82 -18.41
N ALA A 199 12.35 -12.10 -18.55
CA ALA A 199 13.64 -12.49 -18.00
C ALA A 199 13.61 -12.65 -16.46
N ILE A 200 13.01 -11.71 -15.74
CA ILE A 200 12.89 -11.79 -14.27
C ILE A 200 11.86 -12.87 -13.89
N THR A 201 10.77 -12.97 -14.65
CA THR A 201 9.73 -13.97 -14.42
C THR A 201 10.30 -15.38 -14.51
N ASP A 202 11.10 -15.67 -15.54
CA ASP A 202 11.74 -16.96 -15.75
C ASP A 202 12.87 -17.21 -14.73
N PHE A 203 13.60 -16.17 -14.34
CA PHE A 203 14.60 -16.24 -13.27
C PHE A 203 13.99 -16.69 -11.93
N LEU A 204 12.82 -16.13 -11.56
CA LEU A 204 12.09 -16.49 -10.35
C LEU A 204 11.51 -17.91 -10.46
N LYS A 205 10.88 -18.24 -11.59
CA LYS A 205 10.29 -19.58 -11.82
C LYS A 205 11.32 -20.69 -11.69
N THR A 206 12.52 -20.49 -12.23
CA THR A 206 13.62 -21.47 -12.16
C THR A 206 14.03 -21.76 -10.71
N ARG A 207 13.82 -20.81 -9.81
CA ARG A 207 14.11 -20.93 -8.36
C ARG A 207 12.87 -21.28 -7.53
N GLY A 208 11.78 -21.68 -8.18
CA GLY A 208 10.52 -22.05 -7.52
C GLY A 208 9.76 -20.88 -6.91
N GLN A 209 10.04 -19.65 -7.35
CA GLN A 209 9.41 -18.43 -6.87
C GLN A 209 8.53 -17.82 -7.95
N VAL A 210 7.40 -17.24 -7.55
CA VAL A 210 6.42 -16.62 -8.46
C VAL A 210 6.17 -15.15 -8.16
N ALA A 211 6.83 -14.61 -7.13
CA ALA A 211 6.62 -13.26 -6.65
C ALA A 211 7.88 -12.65 -6.04
N VAL A 212 7.90 -11.32 -5.97
CA VAL A 212 8.84 -10.54 -5.16
C VAL A 212 8.30 -10.35 -3.73
N PRO A 213 9.16 -10.11 -2.72
CA PRO A 213 10.61 -10.03 -2.77
C PRO A 213 11.28 -11.39 -2.90
N PHE A 214 12.35 -11.46 -3.67
CA PHE A 214 13.22 -12.64 -3.71
C PHE A 214 14.67 -12.22 -3.48
N ASN A 215 15.32 -12.84 -2.48
CA ASN A 215 16.71 -12.57 -2.15
C ASN A 215 17.49 -13.88 -2.10
N GLN A 216 18.68 -13.91 -2.68
CA GLN A 216 19.52 -15.10 -2.67
C GLN A 216 21.00 -14.70 -2.62
N VAL A 217 21.78 -15.46 -1.85
CA VAL A 217 23.22 -15.26 -1.72
C VAL A 217 23.96 -16.43 -2.35
N TYR A 218 24.92 -16.16 -3.22
CA TYR A 218 25.87 -17.13 -3.75
C TYR A 218 27.28 -16.84 -3.25
N GLY A 219 28.15 -17.84 -3.31
CA GLY A 219 29.58 -17.66 -3.12
C GLY A 219 30.35 -18.97 -3.17
N PRO A 220 31.68 -18.94 -3.02
CA PRO A 220 32.51 -20.15 -3.05
C PRO A 220 32.11 -21.18 -1.98
N GLY A 221 31.63 -20.76 -0.80
CA GLY A 221 31.09 -21.66 0.23
C GLY A 221 29.65 -22.11 0.00
N LEU A 222 28.94 -21.48 -0.95
CA LEU A 222 27.53 -21.73 -1.30
C LEU A 222 27.36 -21.66 -2.83
N PRO A 223 27.88 -22.63 -3.60
CA PRO A 223 27.86 -22.58 -5.06
C PRO A 223 26.45 -22.66 -5.66
N GLU A 224 25.54 -23.40 -5.02
CA GLU A 224 24.13 -23.50 -5.43
C GLU A 224 23.29 -22.28 -4.99
N GLY A 225 23.86 -21.45 -4.10
CA GLY A 225 23.21 -20.30 -3.50
C GLY A 225 22.18 -20.65 -2.44
N GLU A 226 22.03 -19.78 -1.45
CA GLU A 226 21.06 -19.93 -0.36
C GLU A 226 19.99 -18.84 -0.46
N ALA A 227 18.74 -19.26 -0.65
CA ALA A 227 17.61 -18.34 -0.72
C ALA A 227 17.27 -17.82 0.68
N LEU A 228 17.13 -16.51 0.80
CA LEU A 228 16.77 -15.83 2.04
C LEU A 228 15.24 -15.75 2.19
N PRO A 229 14.73 -15.65 3.43
CA PRO A 229 13.31 -15.45 3.68
C PRO A 229 12.78 -14.17 3.01
N THR A 230 11.49 -14.18 2.64
CA THR A 230 10.81 -13.03 2.02
C THR A 230 10.82 -11.79 2.90
N LEU A 231 10.72 -11.97 4.23
CA LEU A 231 10.97 -10.92 5.21
C LEU A 231 12.42 -11.02 5.65
N LEU A 232 13.24 -10.06 5.22
CA LEU A 232 14.67 -10.07 5.52
C LEU A 232 14.91 -9.69 6.97
N THR A 233 15.94 -10.30 7.56
CA THR A 233 16.54 -9.87 8.81
C THR A 233 18.02 -9.55 8.58
N ARG A 234 18.53 -8.58 9.33
CA ARG A 234 19.94 -8.18 9.26
C ARG A 234 20.88 -9.36 9.50
N ASP A 235 20.56 -10.17 10.50
CA ASP A 235 21.40 -11.32 10.86
C ASP A 235 21.41 -12.39 9.76
N ALA A 236 20.27 -12.66 9.12
CA ALA A 236 20.22 -13.62 8.01
C ALA A 236 21.12 -13.17 6.85
N VAL A 237 21.04 -11.90 6.44
CA VAL A 237 21.87 -11.37 5.35
C VAL A 237 23.37 -11.48 5.69
N LEU A 238 23.77 -11.01 6.87
CA LEU A 238 25.18 -10.99 7.27
C LEU A 238 25.74 -12.41 7.50
N GLN A 239 24.95 -13.30 8.10
CA GLN A 239 25.37 -14.69 8.33
C GLN A 239 25.48 -15.46 7.03
N THR A 240 24.51 -15.34 6.12
CA THR A 240 24.56 -16.02 4.82
C THR A 240 25.70 -15.46 3.96
N LEU A 241 25.96 -14.15 3.96
CA LEU A 241 27.14 -13.58 3.28
C LEU A 241 28.47 -14.07 3.88
N LYS A 242 28.53 -14.31 5.18
CA LYS A 242 29.71 -14.87 5.84
C LYS A 242 29.89 -16.36 5.49
N LYS A 243 28.81 -17.13 5.49
CA LYS A 243 28.80 -18.55 5.09
C LYS A 243 29.19 -18.71 3.61
N ALA A 244 28.68 -17.84 2.75
CA ALA A 244 29.01 -17.80 1.32
C ALA A 244 30.49 -17.56 1.04
N LYS A 245 31.21 -16.90 1.95
CA LYS A 245 32.67 -16.70 1.82
C LYS A 245 33.44 -18.03 1.85
N GLY A 246 32.87 -19.07 2.46
CA GLY A 246 33.55 -20.34 2.68
C GLY A 246 34.67 -20.23 3.71
N ILE A 247 35.23 -21.39 4.09
CA ILE A 247 36.45 -21.44 4.89
C ILE A 247 37.59 -21.14 3.92
N THR A 248 38.29 -20.04 4.15
CA THR A 248 39.52 -19.72 3.44
C THR A 248 40.48 -20.88 3.67
N GLN A 249 40.80 -21.66 2.63
CA GLN A 249 42.03 -22.45 2.64
C GLN A 249 43.19 -21.54 2.29
#